data_AF-A0A0C2SCB2-F1
#
_entry.id   AF-A0A0C2SCB2-F1
#
_cell.length_a   1.000
_cell.length_b   1.000
_cell.length_c   1.000
_cell.angle_alpha   90.00
_cell.angle_beta   90.00
_cell.angle_gamma   90.00
#
_symmetry.space_group_name_H-M   'P 1'
#
loop_
_entity.id
_entity.type
_entity.pdbx_description
1 polymer ?
#
loop_
_entity_poly.entity_id
_entity_poly.type
_entity_poly.pdbx_seq_one_letter_code
_entity_poly.pdbx_strand_id
1 'polypeptide(L)'
;MKANDEEVTFDIDRIAYEFFGAAPDKKSGVYARDDIGMTEEIEGFEWTDDGRIILEVLLSDVQENPDRHIIINYEHNGESFVQVVESETISGLRTE
;
A
#
# COMPACT_ATOMS: atom_id res chain seq x y z
N MET A 1 8.01 -11.62 19.09
CA MET A 1 8.87 -11.92 17.94
C MET A 1 8.45 -10.96 16.85
N LYS A 2 9.36 -10.09 16.40
CA LYS A 2 9.11 -9.28 15.20
C LYS A 2 9.08 -10.26 14.02
N ALA A 3 8.05 -10.24 13.20
CA ALA A 3 8.17 -10.81 11.87
C ALA A 3 9.39 -10.16 11.21
N ASN A 4 10.17 -10.88 10.41
CA ASN A 4 11.24 -10.26 9.66
C ASN A 4 10.60 -9.27 8.68
N ASP A 5 10.55 -7.98 9.05
CA ASP A 5 10.10 -6.85 8.24
C ASP A 5 11.15 -6.56 7.15
N GLU A 6 11.42 -7.54 6.29
CA GLU A 6 12.23 -7.28 5.11
C GLU A 6 11.38 -6.48 4.11
N GLU A 7 11.87 -5.29 3.76
CA GLU A 7 11.21 -4.41 2.80
C GLU A 7 11.10 -5.11 1.44
N VAL A 8 9.92 -5.02 0.82
CA VAL A 8 9.69 -5.54 -0.53
C VAL A 8 10.53 -4.73 -1.52
N THR A 9 11.33 -5.41 -2.35
CA THR A 9 12.17 -4.75 -3.36
C THR A 9 11.84 -5.24 -4.76
N PHE A 10 11.95 -4.34 -5.75
CA PHE A 10 11.67 -4.72 -7.12
C PHE A 10 12.66 -5.74 -7.69
N ASP A 11 13.91 -5.73 -7.23
CA ASP A 11 14.95 -6.64 -7.74
C ASP A 11 14.71 -8.10 -7.35
N ILE A 12 14.19 -8.34 -6.14
CA ILE A 12 13.97 -9.68 -5.58
C ILE A 12 12.51 -10.09 -5.76
N ASP A 13 11.59 -9.26 -5.29
CA ASP A 13 10.18 -9.59 -5.18
C ASP A 13 9.39 -9.23 -6.44
N ARG A 14 10.01 -8.47 -7.35
CA ARG A 14 9.39 -7.97 -8.59
C ARG A 14 8.17 -7.08 -8.36
N ILE A 15 8.10 -6.48 -7.19
CA ILE A 15 7.04 -5.57 -6.76
C ILE A 15 7.70 -4.24 -6.43
N ALA A 16 7.22 -3.16 -7.04
CA ALA A 16 7.47 -1.80 -6.60
C ALA A 16 6.14 -1.19 -6.19
N TYR A 17 6.17 -0.25 -5.24
CA TYR A 17 4.97 0.38 -4.74
C TYR A 17 5.22 1.86 -4.43
N GLU A 18 4.16 2.64 -4.52
CA GLU A 18 4.15 4.06 -4.17
C GLU A 18 2.81 4.43 -3.51
N PHE A 19 2.86 5.35 -2.54
CA PHE A 19 1.69 5.82 -1.82
C PHE A 19 1.36 7.26 -2.21
N PHE A 20 0.07 7.51 -2.42
CA PHE A 20 -0.45 8.84 -2.72
C PHE A 20 -1.62 9.21 -1.83
N GLY A 21 -1.80 10.50 -1.59
CA GLY A 21 -3.01 11.05 -1.03
C GLY A 21 -4.12 11.11 -2.06
N ALA A 22 -5.35 10.89 -1.60
CA ALA A 22 -6.56 11.01 -2.39
C ALA A 22 -7.62 11.83 -1.67
N ALA A 23 -8.57 12.36 -2.45
CA ALA A 23 -9.70 13.09 -1.93
C ALA A 23 -10.48 12.25 -0.88
N PRO A 24 -10.98 12.84 0.22
CA PRO A 24 -11.64 12.12 1.32
C PRO A 24 -12.87 11.31 0.89
N ASP A 25 -13.56 11.77 -0.16
CA ASP A 25 -14.75 11.16 -0.73
C ASP A 25 -14.45 10.02 -1.72
N LYS A 26 -13.16 9.76 -2.01
CA LYS A 26 -12.75 8.62 -2.83
C LYS A 26 -13.17 7.31 -2.15
N LYS A 27 -13.93 6.50 -2.87
CA LYS A 27 -14.36 5.18 -2.38
C LYS A 27 -13.18 4.21 -2.37
N SER A 28 -13.16 3.30 -1.42
CA SER A 28 -12.22 2.16 -1.41
C SER A 28 -12.50 1.22 -2.59
N GLY A 29 -11.44 0.73 -3.23
CA GLY A 29 -11.54 -0.19 -4.37
C GLY A 29 -10.25 -0.28 -5.19
N VAL A 30 -10.28 -1.10 -6.23
CA VAL A 30 -9.22 -1.18 -7.25
C VAL A 30 -9.67 -0.35 -8.46
N TYR A 31 -8.77 0.49 -8.96
CA TYR A 31 -9.06 1.44 -10.04
C TYR A 31 -8.00 1.33 -11.13
N ALA A 32 -8.41 1.53 -12.39
CA ALA A 32 -7.45 1.85 -13.44
C ALA A 32 -6.83 3.23 -13.18
N ARG A 33 -5.59 3.46 -13.64
CA ARG A 33 -4.88 4.72 -13.37
C ARG A 33 -5.70 5.96 -13.76
N ASP A 34 -6.38 5.90 -14.90
CA ASP A 34 -7.23 6.99 -15.40
C ASP A 34 -8.47 7.28 -14.53
N ASP A 35 -8.92 6.30 -13.73
CA ASP A 35 -10.09 6.40 -12.85
C ASP A 35 -9.73 6.84 -11.42
N ILE A 36 -8.44 6.95 -11.10
CA ILE A 36 -7.96 7.35 -9.77
C ILE A 36 -8.28 8.83 -9.50
N GLY A 37 -8.22 9.67 -10.53
CA GLY A 37 -8.39 11.13 -10.40
C GLY A 37 -7.11 11.82 -9.96
N MET A 38 -7.23 13.00 -9.35
CA MET A 38 -6.07 13.72 -8.82
C MET A 38 -5.48 12.98 -7.62
N THR A 39 -4.15 12.81 -7.64
CA THR A 39 -3.35 12.26 -6.56
C THR A 39 -2.46 13.35 -6.01
N GLU A 40 -2.31 13.38 -4.69
CA GLU A 40 -1.39 14.30 -4.01
C GLU A 40 -0.16 13.54 -3.54
N GLU A 41 1.02 14.14 -3.74
CA GLU A 41 2.24 13.62 -3.15
C GLU A 41 2.17 13.80 -1.64
N ILE A 42 2.51 12.74 -0.91
CA ILE A 42 2.54 12.78 0.54
C ILE A 42 3.93 13.28 0.95
N GLU A 43 4.07 14.59 1.23
CA GLU A 43 5.31 15.21 1.72
C GLU A 43 5.62 14.74 3.16
N GLY A 44 6.19 13.55 3.29
CA GLY A 44 6.27 12.89 4.59
C GLY A 44 4.89 12.40 5.03
N PHE A 45 4.85 11.27 5.74
CA PHE A 45 3.63 10.54 6.09
C PHE A 45 2.74 11.24 7.15
N GLU A 46 2.63 12.56 7.10
CA GLU A 46 1.85 13.37 8.04
C GLU A 46 0.53 13.79 7.41
N TRP A 47 -0.57 13.49 8.09
CA TRP A 47 -1.92 13.86 7.67
C TRP A 47 -2.65 14.52 8.84
N THR A 48 -3.25 15.70 8.62
CA THR A 48 -3.93 16.48 9.69
C THR A 48 -5.45 16.33 9.75
N ASP A 49 -6.10 15.95 8.65
CA ASP A 49 -7.56 15.84 8.51
C ASP A 49 -8.04 14.45 8.01
N ASP A 50 -9.32 14.32 7.61
CA ASP A 50 -9.83 13.10 6.98
C ASP A 50 -9.12 12.87 5.62
N GLY A 51 -8.75 11.61 5.37
CA GLY A 51 -7.90 11.27 4.24
C GLY A 51 -8.11 9.89 3.67
N ARG A 52 -7.73 9.74 2.40
CA ARG A 52 -7.68 8.46 1.71
C ARG A 52 -6.29 8.26 1.13
N ILE A 53 -5.79 7.03 1.23
CA ILE A 53 -4.49 6.64 0.68
C ILE A 53 -4.73 5.75 -0.54
N ILE A 54 -3.96 5.98 -1.58
CA ILE A 54 -3.83 5.11 -2.74
C ILE A 54 -2.51 4.37 -2.62
N LEU A 55 -2.56 3.05 -2.78
CA LEU A 55 -1.40 2.20 -3.01
C LEU A 55 -1.34 1.90 -4.51
N GLU A 56 -0.34 2.42 -5.19
CA GLU A 56 0.01 2.01 -6.54
C GLU A 56 1.05 0.90 -6.50
N VAL A 57 0.85 -0.15 -7.29
CA VAL A 57 1.77 -1.29 -7.38
C VAL A 57 2.18 -1.54 -8.82
N LEU A 58 3.47 -1.71 -9.04
CA LEU A 58 4.05 -2.18 -10.29
C LEU A 58 4.56 -3.61 -10.09
N LEU A 59 4.15 -4.52 -10.97
CA LEU A 59 4.42 -5.95 -10.88
C LEU A 59 5.13 -6.43 -12.15
N SER A 60 6.10 -7.34 -12.02
CA SER A 60 6.83 -7.92 -13.16
C SER A 60 7.29 -9.36 -12.95
N ASP A 61 6.60 -10.37 -13.49
CA ASP A 61 6.90 -11.80 -13.20
C ASP A 61 6.66 -12.15 -11.73
N VAL A 62 5.59 -11.59 -11.16
CA VAL A 62 5.16 -11.82 -9.78
C VAL A 62 4.30 -13.08 -9.73
N GLN A 63 4.62 -13.97 -8.80
CA GLN A 63 3.81 -15.15 -8.50
C GLN A 63 2.85 -14.88 -7.33
N GLU A 64 1.74 -15.61 -7.32
CA GLU A 64 0.79 -15.59 -6.20
C GLU A 64 1.50 -16.03 -4.90
N ASN A 65 1.23 -15.34 -3.80
CA ASN A 65 1.77 -15.69 -2.50
C ASN A 65 0.69 -15.49 -1.42
N PRO A 66 0.15 -16.58 -0.84
CA PRO A 66 -0.92 -16.49 0.15
C PRO A 66 -0.49 -15.77 1.45
N ASP A 67 0.81 -15.72 1.72
CA ASP A 67 1.36 -15.05 2.90
C ASP A 67 1.64 -13.56 2.66
N ARG A 68 1.37 -13.02 1.45
CA ARG A 68 1.58 -11.60 1.14
C ARG A 68 0.56 -10.73 1.85
N HIS A 69 1.05 -9.75 2.61
CA HIS A 69 0.26 -8.80 3.36
C HIS A 69 0.93 -7.43 3.34
N ILE A 70 0.19 -6.38 3.71
CA ILE A 70 0.74 -5.04 3.88
C ILE A 70 0.91 -4.78 5.38
N ILE A 71 2.09 -4.30 5.79
CA ILE A 71 2.32 -3.83 7.15
C ILE A 71 2.34 -2.30 7.11
N ILE A 72 1.42 -1.67 7.84
CA ILE A 72 1.35 -0.22 7.99
C ILE A 72 1.88 0.12 9.39
N ASN A 73 2.99 0.83 9.43
CA ASN A 73 3.53 1.41 10.66
C ASN A 73 3.12 2.89 10.69
N TYR A 74 2.44 3.34 11.74
CA TYR A 74 2.01 4.74 11.87
C TYR A 74 2.08 5.23 13.31
N GLU A 75 2.12 6.55 13.49
CA GLU A 75 2.04 7.18 14.80
C GLU A 75 0.72 7.94 14.92
N HIS A 76 0.09 7.84 16.10
CA HIS A 76 -1.09 8.65 16.43
C HIS A 76 -0.96 9.16 17.86
N ASN A 77 -1.00 10.48 18.03
CA ASN A 77 -0.82 11.16 19.33
C ASN A 77 0.47 10.76 20.08
N GLY A 78 1.59 10.56 19.38
CA GLY A 78 2.86 10.18 20.00
C GLY A 78 3.01 8.69 20.32
N GLU A 79 2.02 7.88 20.01
CA GLU A 79 2.07 6.42 20.18
C GLU A 79 2.24 5.73 18.82
N SER A 80 3.17 4.77 18.75
CA SER A 80 3.41 3.98 17.54
C SER A 80 2.48 2.76 17.45
N PHE A 81 1.94 2.52 16.27
CA PHE A 81 1.02 1.44 15.95
C PHE A 81 1.54 0.63 14.77
N VAL A 82 1.21 -0.67 14.77
CA VAL A 82 1.47 -1.58 13.66
C VAL A 82 0.13 -2.22 13.28
N GLN A 83 -0.24 -2.10 12.02
CA GLN A 83 -1.42 -2.72 11.45
C GLN A 83 -1.04 -3.66 10.31
N VAL A 84 -1.44 -4.91 10.42
CA VAL A 84 -1.33 -5.89 9.33
C VAL A 84 -2.64 -5.85 8.53
N VAL A 85 -2.54 -5.58 7.24
CA VAL A 85 -3.65 -5.58 6.30
C VAL A 85 -3.56 -6.81 5.43
N GLU A 86 -4.47 -7.75 5.69
CA GLU A 86 -4.67 -8.95 4.89
C GLU A 86 -5.76 -8.67 3.84
N SER A 87 -5.49 -9.02 2.59
CA SER A 87 -6.43 -8.82 1.47
C SER A 87 -6.21 -9.87 0.40
N GLU A 88 -7.30 -10.50 -0.06
CA GLU A 88 -7.29 -11.43 -1.21
C GLU A 88 -6.71 -10.79 -2.47
N THR A 89 -6.91 -9.48 -2.64
CA THR A 89 -6.34 -8.74 -3.76
C THR A 89 -4.81 -8.76 -3.71
N ILE A 90 -4.23 -8.60 -2.52
CA ILE A 90 -2.78 -8.54 -2.32
C ILE A 90 -2.15 -9.93 -2.40
N SER A 91 -2.73 -10.91 -1.70
CA SER A 91 -2.24 -12.30 -1.75
C SER A 91 -2.34 -12.90 -3.16
N GLY A 92 -3.38 -12.51 -3.91
CA GLY A 92 -3.63 -12.92 -5.29
C GLY A 92 -2.85 -12.16 -6.36
N LEU A 93 -2.04 -11.14 -6.05
CA LEU A 93 -1.29 -10.41 -7.08
C LEU A 93 -0.33 -11.35 -7.81
N ARG A 94 -0.48 -11.40 -9.13
CA ARG A 94 0.35 -12.18 -10.04
C ARG A 94 0.40 -11.52 -11.41
N THR A 95 1.40 -11.86 -12.21
CA THR A 95 1.48 -11.48 -13.63
C THR A 95 1.54 -12.74 -14.50
N GLU A 96 0.98 -12.67 -15.72
CA GLU A 96 1.02 -13.75 -16.73
C GLU A 96 2.18 -13.58 -17.71
#